data_AF-A0A7S0UKT8-F1
#
_entry.id   AF-A0A7S0UKT8-F1
#
_cell.length_a   1.000
_cell.length_b   1.000
_cell.length_c   1.000
_cell.angle_alpha   90.00
_cell.angle_beta   90.00
_cell.angle_gamma   90.00
#
_symmetry.space_group_name_H-M   'P 1'
#
loop_
_entity.id
_entity.type
_entity.pdbx_description
1 polymer ?
#
loop_
_entity_poly.entity_id
_entity_poly.type
_entity_poly.pdbx_seq_one_letter_code
_entity_poly.pdbx_strand_id
1 'polypeptide(L)'
;DSCLDQCSHPDRMTSFPGWNQPLPSAWYSGYLDYELEGQTVHTHYILVQAEDQEGTDEDLPLIYWTNGGPGASSLFGLLTEIGPLMLSDDSLTTEEYKETGIPTPIYNPYSWTRLGSILIIDQPAPV
;
A
#
# COMPACT_ATOMS: atom_id res chain seq x y z
N ASP A 1 21.03 2.75 7.01
CA ASP A 1 20.29 1.72 6.25
C ASP A 1 20.01 0.40 6.98
N SER A 2 20.33 0.22 8.27
CA SER A 2 20.14 -1.08 8.95
C SER A 2 18.84 -1.24 9.77
N CYS A 3 17.96 -0.23 9.80
CA CYS A 3 16.79 -0.25 10.71
C CYS A 3 15.55 -0.90 10.09
N LEU A 4 15.39 -0.84 8.76
CA LEU A 4 14.20 -1.38 8.09
C LEU A 4 14.14 -2.92 8.11
N ASP A 5 15.31 -3.58 8.17
CA ASP A 5 15.41 -5.05 8.17
C ASP A 5 15.63 -5.68 9.55
N GLN A 6 16.14 -4.93 10.54
CA GLN A 6 16.58 -5.49 11.83
C GLN A 6 15.72 -5.10 13.04
N CYS A 7 14.74 -4.22 12.86
CA CYS A 7 13.76 -3.88 13.89
C CYS A 7 12.37 -3.93 13.24
N SER A 8 11.42 -4.65 13.83
CA SER A 8 10.03 -4.59 13.34
C SER A 8 9.53 -3.16 13.52
N HIS A 9 9.54 -2.38 12.44
CA HIS A 9 8.97 -1.04 12.44
C HIS A 9 7.52 -1.13 12.91
N PRO A 10 7.02 -0.22 13.77
CA PRO A 10 5.66 -0.31 14.31
C PRO A 10 4.58 -0.35 13.22
N ASP A 11 4.84 0.32 12.10
CA ASP A 11 3.92 0.39 10.96
C ASP A 11 4.03 -0.82 10.01
N ARG A 12 4.96 -1.76 10.24
CA ARG A 12 5.17 -2.92 9.36
C ARG A 12 3.95 -3.83 9.39
N MET A 13 3.33 -4.01 8.23
CA MET A 13 2.23 -4.95 8.05
C MET A 13 2.77 -6.38 7.96
N THR A 14 2.14 -7.30 8.69
CA THR A 14 2.45 -8.73 8.65
C THR A 14 1.45 -9.54 7.83
N SER A 15 0.26 -8.99 7.59
CA SER A 15 -0.79 -9.59 6.76
C SER A 15 -1.67 -8.50 6.15
N PHE A 16 -2.43 -8.88 5.11
CA PHE A 16 -3.44 -8.04 4.50
C PHE A 16 -4.79 -8.79 4.52
N PRO A 17 -5.89 -8.18 5.00
CA PRO A 17 -7.19 -8.87 5.08
C PRO A 17 -7.62 -9.44 3.73
N GLY A 18 -8.07 -10.69 3.73
CA GLY A 18 -8.48 -11.41 2.51
C GLY A 18 -7.32 -11.98 1.68
N TRP A 19 -6.06 -11.66 2.00
CA TRP A 19 -4.88 -12.23 1.36
C TRP A 19 -4.25 -13.32 2.23
N ASN A 20 -4.48 -14.58 1.88
CA ASN A 20 -4.06 -15.76 2.66
C ASN A 20 -2.67 -16.29 2.27
N GLN A 21 -1.88 -15.50 1.55
CA GLN A 21 -0.50 -15.82 1.16
C GLN A 21 0.47 -14.81 1.80
N PRO A 22 1.80 -15.06 1.77
CA PRO A 22 2.77 -14.03 2.10
C PRO A 22 2.52 -12.76 1.28
N LEU A 23 2.76 -11.58 1.87
CA LEU A 23 2.70 -10.33 1.13
C LEU A 23 3.72 -10.35 -0.02
N PRO A 24 3.40 -9.79 -1.22
CA PRO A 24 4.33 -9.76 -2.34
C PRO A 24 5.67 -9.06 -2.04
N SER A 25 5.63 -8.08 -1.14
CA SER A 25 6.79 -7.33 -0.63
C SER A 25 6.49 -6.80 0.77
N ALA A 26 7.39 -6.02 1.35
CA ALA A 26 7.13 -5.34 2.62
C ALA A 26 6.15 -4.18 2.45
N TRP A 27 5.17 -4.11 3.35
CA TRP A 27 4.22 -3.00 3.43
C TRP A 27 4.32 -2.31 4.78
N TYR A 28 4.19 -0.99 4.80
CA TYR A 28 4.14 -0.18 6.01
C TYR A 28 2.93 0.75 5.92
N SER A 29 2.10 0.80 6.97
CA SER A 29 0.92 1.66 7.03
C SER A 29 0.89 2.38 8.37
N GLY A 30 0.89 3.71 8.34
CA GLY A 30 0.96 4.54 9.55
C GLY A 30 0.51 5.97 9.31
N TYR A 31 0.89 6.86 10.22
CA TYR A 31 0.58 8.29 10.13
C TYR A 31 1.85 9.12 10.16
N LEU A 32 1.85 10.19 9.36
CA LEU A 32 2.83 11.26 9.42
C LEU A 32 2.21 12.44 10.17
N ASP A 33 2.89 12.85 11.24
CA ASP A 33 2.45 13.95 12.10
C ASP A 33 3.16 15.24 11.70
N TYR A 34 2.40 16.31 11.47
CA TYR A 34 2.94 17.65 11.23
C TYR A 34 2.03 18.75 11.75
N GLU A 35 2.59 19.93 11.98
CA GLU A 35 1.83 21.10 12.45
C GLU A 35 1.36 21.95 11.26
N LEU A 36 0.06 22.24 11.22
CA LEU A 36 -0.54 23.15 10.25
C LEU A 36 -1.46 24.11 10.99
N GLU A 37 -1.19 25.42 10.87
CA GLU A 37 -2.00 26.48 11.51
C GLU A 37 -2.17 26.30 13.04
N GLY A 38 -1.16 25.76 13.72
CA GLY A 38 -1.18 25.53 15.17
C GLY A 38 -2.00 24.32 15.61
N GLN A 39 -2.35 23.43 14.68
CA GLN A 39 -2.98 22.14 14.94
C GLN A 39 -2.08 21.00 14.43
N THR A 40 -1.96 19.95 15.23
CA THR A 40 -1.36 18.69 14.79
C THR A 40 -2.27 18.01 13.78
N VAL A 41 -1.74 17.71 12.61
CA VAL A 41 -2.39 16.95 11.54
C VAL A 41 -1.75 15.57 11.46
N HIS A 42 -2.60 14.56 11.37
CA HIS A 42 -2.21 13.16 11.17
C HIS A 42 -2.61 12.75 9.76
N THR A 43 -1.64 12.53 8.88
CA THR A 43 -1.90 12.09 7.50
C THR A 43 -1.52 10.63 7.34
N HIS A 44 -2.48 9.83 6.87
CA HIS A 44 -2.25 8.41 6.60
C HIS A 44 -1.31 8.20 5.41
N TYR A 45 -0.43 7.22 5.51
CA TYR A 45 0.43 6.77 4.41
C TYR A 45 0.44 5.24 4.32
N ILE A 46 0.68 4.75 3.11
CA ILE A 46 1.16 3.38 2.90
C ILE A 46 2.41 3.43 2.03
N LEU A 47 3.48 2.77 2.51
CA LEU A 47 4.66 2.44 1.73
C LEU A 47 4.60 0.96 1.36
N VAL A 48 4.62 0.66 0.07
CA VAL A 48 4.82 -0.69 -0.45
C VAL A 48 6.19 -0.74 -1.07
N GLN A 49 7.09 -1.53 -0.49
CA GLN A 49 8.43 -1.71 -1.05
C GLN A 49 8.34 -2.41 -2.42
N ALA A 50 9.35 -2.15 -3.24
CA ALA A 50 9.49 -2.87 -4.50
C ALA A 50 9.50 -4.39 -4.28
N GLU A 51 8.92 -5.12 -5.23
CA GLU A 51 8.95 -6.58 -5.22
C GLU A 51 10.33 -7.08 -5.66
N ASP A 52 10.85 -8.10 -4.98
CA ASP A 52 12.09 -8.78 -5.39
C ASP A 52 11.81 -9.66 -6.62
N GLN A 53 12.52 -9.42 -7.71
CA GLN A 53 12.38 -10.17 -8.95
C GLN A 53 13.74 -10.43 -9.59
N GLU A 54 13.86 -11.55 -10.31
CA GLU A 54 15.09 -11.86 -11.03
C GLU A 54 15.43 -10.77 -12.06
N GLY A 55 16.64 -10.21 -11.93
CA GLY A 55 17.15 -9.18 -12.84
C GLY A 55 16.75 -7.74 -12.48
N THR A 56 16.16 -7.53 -11.31
CA THR A 56 15.84 -6.18 -10.80
C THR A 56 17.09 -5.53 -10.21
N ASP A 57 17.29 -4.26 -10.51
CA ASP A 57 18.41 -3.47 -9.98
C ASP A 57 18.25 -3.27 -8.47
N GLU A 58 19.34 -3.22 -7.72
CA GLU A 58 19.30 -2.99 -6.26
C GLU A 58 18.84 -1.54 -5.93
N ASP A 59 18.96 -0.62 -6.89
CA ASP A 59 18.67 0.82 -6.74
C ASP A 59 17.34 1.26 -7.39
N LEU A 60 16.25 0.55 -7.08
CA LEU A 60 14.92 0.95 -7.57
C LEU A 60 14.43 2.28 -6.96
N PRO A 61 13.73 3.14 -7.74
CA PRO A 61 13.25 4.44 -7.28
C PRO A 61 12.12 4.33 -6.23
N LEU A 62 11.94 5.42 -5.48
CA LEU A 62 10.70 5.68 -4.75
C LEU A 62 9.71 6.41 -5.67
N ILE A 63 8.54 5.81 -5.87
CA ILE A 63 7.43 6.36 -6.63
C ILE A 63 6.45 6.97 -5.63
N TYR A 64 6.32 8.29 -5.65
CA TYR A 64 5.28 8.98 -4.92
C TYR A 64 4.00 9.04 -5.75
N TRP A 65 2.88 8.56 -5.20
CA TRP A 65 1.59 8.53 -5.87
C TRP A 65 0.49 9.19 -5.04
N THR A 66 -0.35 9.98 -5.70
CA THR A 66 -1.54 10.58 -5.10
C THR A 66 -2.73 10.53 -6.04
N ASN A 67 -3.90 10.18 -5.51
CA ASN A 67 -5.15 10.41 -6.23
C ASN A 67 -5.60 11.87 -6.10
N GLY A 68 -6.41 12.31 -7.07
CA GLY A 68 -6.83 13.71 -7.21
C GLY A 68 -8.17 14.04 -6.53
N GLY A 69 -9.01 14.80 -7.22
CA GLY A 69 -10.30 15.28 -6.71
C GLY A 69 -10.43 16.79 -6.86
N PRO A 70 -10.17 17.60 -5.81
CA PRO A 70 -9.43 17.29 -4.57
C PRO A 70 -10.21 16.48 -3.53
N GLY A 71 -9.50 15.72 -2.68
CA GLY A 71 -10.09 15.02 -1.53
C GLY A 71 -10.32 13.51 -1.69
N ALA A 72 -9.78 12.87 -2.73
CA ALA A 72 -9.87 11.43 -2.89
C ALA A 72 -8.68 10.72 -2.25
N SER A 73 -8.94 9.62 -1.54
CA SER A 73 -7.88 8.79 -0.95
C SER A 73 -7.04 8.12 -2.04
N SER A 74 -5.73 8.16 -1.83
CA SER A 74 -4.71 7.49 -2.65
C SER A 74 -4.72 5.97 -2.47
N LEU A 75 -5.42 5.46 -1.44
CA LEU A 75 -5.72 4.03 -1.32
C LEU A 75 -6.53 3.51 -2.50
N PHE A 76 -7.34 4.37 -3.15
CA PHE A 76 -8.05 4.00 -4.37
C PHE A 76 -7.05 3.59 -5.46
N GLY A 77 -6.04 4.40 -5.74
CA GLY A 77 -5.03 4.06 -6.74
C GLY A 77 -4.18 2.87 -6.34
N LEU A 78 -3.84 2.74 -5.05
CA LEU A 78 -3.12 1.57 -4.58
C LEU A 78 -3.90 0.27 -4.81
N LEU A 79 -5.20 0.25 -4.49
CA LEU A 79 -6.01 -0.97 -4.52
C LEU A 79 -6.75 -1.20 -5.83
N THR A 80 -6.75 -0.26 -6.78
CA THR A 80 -7.50 -0.41 -8.04
C THR A 80 -6.73 -0.04 -9.30
N GLU A 81 -5.55 0.59 -9.18
CA GLU A 81 -4.79 1.08 -10.33
C GLU A 81 -3.37 0.48 -10.39
N ILE A 82 -2.53 0.76 -9.39
CA ILE A 82 -1.07 0.58 -9.51
C ILE A 82 -0.43 -0.39 -8.51
N GLY A 83 -1.14 -0.79 -7.44
CA GLY A 83 -0.57 -1.63 -6.39
C GLY A 83 -0.55 -3.13 -6.74
N PRO A 84 0.17 -3.94 -5.94
CA PRO A 84 0.34 -5.36 -6.23
C PRO A 84 -0.84 -6.22 -5.78
N LEU A 85 -1.70 -5.72 -4.90
CA LEU A 85 -2.94 -6.38 -4.49
C LEU A 85 -4.12 -5.46 -4.85
N MET A 86 -4.96 -5.90 -5.79
CA MET A 86 -6.10 -5.13 -6.27
C MET A 86 -7.43 -5.68 -5.76
N LEU A 87 -8.40 -4.79 -5.62
CA LEU A 87 -9.80 -5.10 -5.36
C LEU A 87 -10.62 -4.79 -6.61
N SER A 88 -11.48 -5.73 -6.98
CA SER A 88 -12.43 -5.57 -8.10
C SER A 88 -13.72 -6.35 -7.82
N ASP A 89 -14.67 -6.37 -8.75
CA ASP A 89 -15.89 -7.17 -8.61
C ASP A 89 -15.56 -8.67 -8.41
N ASP A 90 -14.48 -9.16 -9.02
CA ASP A 90 -14.02 -10.54 -8.86
C ASP A 90 -13.64 -10.86 -7.40
N SER A 91 -13.18 -9.87 -6.63
CA SER A 91 -12.86 -9.99 -5.20
C SER A 91 -14.07 -10.35 -4.33
N LEU A 92 -15.28 -10.20 -4.87
CA LEU A 92 -16.56 -10.49 -4.20
C LEU A 92 -17.21 -11.79 -4.69
N THR A 93 -16.52 -12.59 -5.50
CA THR A 93 -17.07 -13.81 -6.11
C THR A 93 -16.51 -15.11 -5.52
N THR A 94 -15.44 -15.01 -4.73
CA THR A 94 -14.71 -16.14 -4.14
C THR A 94 -15.52 -16.84 -3.05
N GLU A 95 -15.21 -18.11 -2.77
CA GLU A 95 -15.82 -18.83 -1.64
C GLU A 95 -15.38 -18.21 -0.30
N GLU A 96 -14.13 -17.75 -0.21
CA GLU A 96 -13.60 -17.05 0.96
C GLU A 96 -14.41 -15.78 1.28
N TYR A 97 -14.79 -15.00 0.26
CA TYR A 97 -15.67 -13.84 0.47
C TYR A 97 -17.06 -14.28 0.95
N LYS A 98 -17.65 -15.32 0.36
CA LYS A 98 -18.98 -15.82 0.78
C LYS A 98 -18.99 -16.29 2.23
N GLU A 99 -17.88 -16.85 2.71
CA GLU A 99 -17.73 -17.34 4.08
C GLU A 99 -17.40 -16.23 5.09
N THR A 100 -16.53 -15.28 4.72
CA THR A 100 -15.95 -14.30 5.67
C THR A 100 -16.55 -12.89 5.55
N GLY A 101 -17.14 -12.55 4.40
CA GLY A 101 -17.55 -11.20 4.03
C GLY A 101 -16.39 -10.24 3.71
N ILE A 102 -15.14 -10.71 3.69
CA ILE A 102 -13.94 -9.91 3.40
C ILE A 102 -13.59 -10.08 1.92
N PRO A 103 -13.50 -9.00 1.11
CA PRO A 103 -13.11 -9.10 -0.29
C PRO A 103 -11.74 -9.77 -0.45
N THR A 104 -11.61 -10.71 -1.38
CA THR A 104 -10.34 -11.39 -1.67
C THR A 104 -9.51 -10.57 -2.65
N PRO A 105 -8.34 -10.03 -2.27
CA PRO A 105 -7.49 -9.28 -3.20
C PRO A 105 -6.93 -10.17 -4.31
N ILE A 106 -6.71 -9.56 -5.47
CA ILE A 106 -6.19 -10.20 -6.67
C ILE A 106 -4.79 -9.66 -6.93
N TYR A 107 -3.81 -10.54 -7.10
CA TYR A 107 -2.45 -10.11 -7.41
C TYR A 107 -2.39 -9.44 -8.79
N ASN A 108 -1.75 -8.28 -8.85
CA ASN A 108 -1.54 -7.51 -10.07
C ASN A 108 -0.15 -7.80 -10.66
N PRO A 109 -0.04 -8.58 -11.74
CA PRO A 109 1.26 -8.85 -12.36
C PRO A 109 1.87 -7.62 -13.04
N TYR A 110 1.11 -6.53 -13.21
CA TYR A 110 1.53 -5.27 -13.81
C TYR A 110 1.71 -4.14 -12.77
N SER A 111 1.82 -4.50 -11.49
CA SER A 111 2.02 -3.55 -10.41
C SER A 111 3.22 -2.64 -10.65
N TRP A 112 3.12 -1.39 -10.20
CA TRP A 112 4.23 -0.45 -10.23
C TRP A 112 5.31 -0.79 -9.18
N THR A 113 5.03 -1.70 -8.24
CA THR A 113 6.03 -2.25 -7.31
C THR A 113 7.12 -3.06 -8.00
N ARG A 114 6.93 -3.39 -9.29
CA ARG A 114 7.95 -3.97 -10.16
C ARG A 114 8.94 -2.93 -10.71
N LEU A 115 8.61 -1.65 -10.59
CA LEU A 115 9.39 -0.52 -11.10
C LEU A 115 10.04 0.31 -9.98
N GLY A 116 9.52 0.21 -8.75
CA GLY A 116 9.95 1.03 -7.62
C GLY A 116 9.12 0.78 -6.38
N SER A 117 9.56 1.29 -5.23
CA SER A 117 8.74 1.30 -4.02
C SER A 117 7.65 2.37 -4.17
N ILE A 118 6.39 2.06 -3.85
CA ILE A 118 5.27 3.00 -3.96
C ILE A 118 4.99 3.61 -2.58
N LEU A 119 5.01 4.94 -2.48
CA LEU A 119 4.51 5.68 -1.33
C LEU A 119 3.22 6.40 -1.73
N ILE A 120 2.12 6.01 -1.11
CA ILE A 120 0.87 6.79 -1.15
C ILE A 120 0.73 7.63 0.12
N ILE A 121 0.16 8.81 -0.04
CA ILE A 121 -0.19 9.72 1.04
C ILE A 121 -1.60 10.25 0.77
N ASP A 122 -2.47 10.22 1.77
CA ASP A 122 -3.81 10.78 1.68
C ASP A 122 -3.75 12.29 1.93
N GLN A 123 -4.08 13.07 0.90
CA GLN A 123 -3.88 14.52 0.92
C GLN A 123 -4.92 15.29 0.09
N PRO A 124 -5.25 16.53 0.47
CA PRO A 124 -4.86 17.19 1.73
C PRO A 124 -5.64 16.61 2.93
N ALA A 125 -5.21 16.89 4.15
CA ALA A 125 -6.01 16.55 5.32
C ALA A 125 -7.44 17.16 5.22
N PRO A 126 -8.49 16.46 5.67
CA PRO A 126 -8.49 15.24 6.47
C PRO A 126 -8.81 13.96 5.65
N VAL A 127 -8.44 13.91 4.36
CA VAL A 127 -8.54 12.68 3.56
C VAL A 127 -7.84 11.54 4.30
#